data_AF-A0A6G8ANT2-F1
#
_entry.id   AF-A0A6G8ANT2-F1
#
_cell.length_a   1.000
_cell.length_b   1.000
_cell.length_c   1.000
_cell.angle_alpha   90.00
_cell.angle_beta   90.00
_cell.angle_gamma   90.00
#
_symmetry.space_group_name_H-M   'P 1'
#
loop_
_entity.id
_entity.type
_entity.pdbx_description
1 polymer ?
#
loop_
_entity_poly.entity_id
_entity_poly.type
_entity_poly.pdbx_seq_one_letter_code
_entity_poly.pdbx_strand_id
1 'polypeptide(L)' 'MGILDYFKKKKTLLGNHDLIKRALIIAEETKDPDELFSKIRNEVNIDFADGVLDKIPSDKEVKELIKLIKLKK' A
#
# COMPACT_ATOMS: atom_id res chain seq x y z
N MET A 1 -5.23 10.53 -13.33
CA MET A 1 -5.38 9.11 -12.92
C MET A 1 -4.72 8.95 -11.56
N GLY A 2 -5.48 8.65 -10.50
CA GLY A 2 -4.95 8.56 -9.13
C GLY A 2 -4.41 7.18 -8.76
N ILE A 3 -3.59 7.08 -7.71
CA ILE A 3 -3.05 5.83 -7.17
C ILE A 3 -4.17 4.81 -6.85
N LEU A 4 -5.29 5.30 -6.29
CA LEU A 4 -6.51 4.52 -6.06
C LEU A 4 -7.09 3.93 -7.35
N ASP A 5 -7.17 4.71 -8.42
CA ASP A 5 -7.74 4.28 -9.69
C ASP A 5 -6.87 3.20 -10.36
N TYR A 6 -5.54 3.33 -10.22
CA TYR A 6 -4.56 2.34 -10.71
C TYR A 6 -4.77 0.96 -10.05
N PHE A 7 -4.84 0.94 -8.72
CA PHE A 7 -5.00 -0.29 -7.96
C PHE A 7 -6.40 -0.90 -8.08
N LYS A 8 -7.44 -0.05 -8.13
CA LYS A 8 -8.82 -0.49 -8.41
C LYS A 8 -8.95 -1.12 -9.80
N LYS A 9 -8.31 -0.55 -10.84
CA LYS A 9 -8.28 -1.12 -12.20
C LYS A 9 -7.51 -2.44 -12.28
N LYS A 10 -6.40 -2.57 -11.56
CA LYS A 10 -5.64 -3.83 -11.48
C LYS A 10 -6.32 -4.91 -10.62
N LYS A 11 -7.51 -4.62 -10.04
CA LYS A 11 -8.18 -5.48 -9.05
C LYS A 11 -7.23 -5.90 -7.92
N THR A 12 -6.35 -4.98 -7.52
CA THR A 12 -5.43 -5.27 -6.42
C THR A 12 -6.13 -5.06 -5.09
N LEU A 13 -5.64 -5.76 -4.08
CA LEU A 13 -6.10 -5.65 -2.69
C LEU A 13 -5.76 -4.27 -2.11
N LEU A 14 -4.75 -3.62 -2.69
CA LEU A 14 -4.36 -2.25 -2.40
C LEU A 14 -5.36 -1.22 -2.95
N GLY A 15 -6.43 -1.61 -3.66
CA GLY A 15 -7.48 -0.70 -4.10
C GLY A 15 -8.31 -0.09 -2.95
N ASN A 16 -8.06 -0.52 -1.71
CA ASN A 16 -8.71 0.03 -0.53
C ASN A 16 -8.20 1.44 -0.21
N HIS A 17 -9.14 2.37 -0.06
CA HIS A 17 -8.85 3.78 0.21
C HIS A 17 -8.13 3.97 1.54
N ASP A 18 -8.45 3.16 2.55
CA ASP A 18 -7.90 3.32 3.90
C ASP A 18 -6.42 2.90 3.95
N LEU A 19 -6.11 1.71 3.41
CA LEU A 19 -4.75 1.21 3.31
C LEU A 19 -3.84 2.16 2.50
N ILE A 20 -4.32 2.71 1.37
CA ILE A 20 -3.54 3.68 0.59
C ILE A 20 -3.26 4.94 1.40
N LYS A 21 -4.23 5.45 2.16
CA LYS A 21 -4.01 6.62 3.03
C LYS A 21 -2.97 6.35 4.10
N ARG A 22 -3.05 5.20 4.77
CA ARG A 22 -2.04 4.83 5.78
C ARG A 22 -0.67 4.65 5.16
N ALA A 23 -0.58 3.99 4.02
CA ALA A 23 0.66 3.84 3.27
C ALA A 23 1.26 5.20 2.84
N LEU A 24 0.43 6.17 2.48
CA LEU A 24 0.87 7.55 2.19
C LEU A 24 1.47 8.22 3.44
N ILE A 25 0.77 8.15 4.58
CA ILE A 25 1.25 8.72 5.85
C ILE A 25 2.59 8.08 6.25
N ILE A 26 2.67 6.75 6.21
CA ILE A 26 3.90 6.01 6.52
C ILE A 26 5.02 6.40 5.56
N ALA A 27 4.73 6.62 4.27
CA ALA A 27 5.73 7.06 3.29
C ALA A 27 6.20 8.51 3.48
N GLU A 28 5.40 9.35 4.14
CA GLU A 28 5.82 10.69 4.53
C GLU A 28 6.75 10.67 5.74
N GLU A 29 6.48 9.79 6.71
CA GLU A 29 7.28 9.64 7.93
C GLU A 29 8.57 8.85 7.71
N THR A 30 8.50 7.78 6.92
CA THR A 30 9.62 6.87 6.66
C THR A 30 10.24 7.17 5.29
N LYS A 31 11.45 7.74 5.31
CA LYS A 31 12.25 8.01 4.09
C LYS A 31 12.89 6.75 3.51
N ASP A 32 13.10 5.75 4.37
CA ASP A 32 13.81 4.52 4.02
C ASP A 32 12.89 3.51 3.32
N PRO A 33 13.23 3.03 2.12
CA PRO A 33 12.36 2.14 1.34
C PRO A 33 12.15 0.76 1.99
N ASP A 34 13.13 0.23 2.73
CA ASP A 34 13.02 -1.09 3.36
C ASP A 34 12.15 -1.03 4.63
N GLU A 35 12.31 0.03 5.42
CA GLU A 35 11.44 0.27 6.58
C GLU A 35 10.00 0.59 6.12
N LEU A 36 9.85 1.40 5.08
CA LEU A 36 8.55 1.73 4.49
C LEU A 36 7.83 0.46 4.00
N PHE A 37 8.57 -0.41 3.33
CA PHE A 37 8.07 -1.70 2.90
C PHE A 37 7.57 -2.55 4.08
N SER A 38 8.39 -2.70 5.12
CA SER A 38 8.00 -3.47 6.31
C SER A 38 6.78 -2.91 7.01
N LYS A 39 6.68 -1.58 7.17
CA LYS A 39 5.51 -0.95 7.80
C LYS A 39 4.24 -1.14 6.99
N ILE A 40 4.27 -0.90 5.68
CA ILE A 40 3.10 -1.12 4.81
C ILE A 40 2.73 -2.61 4.78
N ARG A 41 3.71 -3.52 4.73
CA ARG A 41 3.49 -4.96 4.80
C ARG A 41 2.80 -5.36 6.10
N ASN A 42 3.16 -4.72 7.21
CA ASN A 42 2.55 -4.97 8.50
C ASN A 42 1.09 -4.50 8.54
N GLU A 43 0.80 -3.27 8.09
CA GLU A 43 -0.58 -2.76 7.99
C GLU A 43 -1.46 -3.65 7.12
N VAL A 44 -0.93 -4.09 5.98
CA VAL A 44 -1.60 -5.05 5.10
C VAL A 44 -1.92 -6.36 5.83
N ASN A 45 -0.98 -6.90 6.60
CA ASN A 45 -1.20 -8.14 7.36
C ASN A 45 -2.25 -7.95 8.45
N ILE A 46 -2.29 -6.77 9.08
CA ILE A 46 -3.31 -6.41 10.05
C ILE A 46 -4.69 -6.36 9.37
N ASP A 47 -4.82 -5.64 8.25
CA ASP A 47 -6.08 -5.57 7.50
C ASP A 47 -6.52 -6.94 6.96
N PHE A 48 -5.58 -7.82 6.61
CA PHE A 48 -5.90 -9.20 6.26
C PHE A 48 -6.40 -10.01 7.46
N ALA A 49 -5.75 -9.88 8.63
CA ALA A 49 -6.18 -10.54 9.85
C ALA A 49 -7.54 -10.03 10.35
N ASP A 50 -7.84 -8.75 10.12
CA ASP A 50 -9.11 -8.10 10.44
C ASP A 50 -10.24 -8.46 9.46
N GLY A 51 -9.91 -9.15 8.35
CA GLY A 51 -10.86 -9.53 7.31
C GLY A 51 -11.25 -8.38 6.37
N VAL A 52 -10.55 -7.24 6.45
CA VAL A 52 -10.70 -6.09 5.53
C VAL A 52 -10.16 -6.43 4.15
N LEU A 53 -9.15 -7.30 4.07
CA LEU A 53 -8.61 -7.82 2.83
C LEU A 53 -8.91 -9.30 2.67
N ASP A 54 -9.41 -9.70 1.49
CA ASP A 54 -9.60 -11.11 1.13
C ASP A 54 -8.27 -11.89 1.03
N LYS A 55 -7.17 -11.20 0.73
CA LYS A 55 -5.84 -11.78 0.48
C LYS A 55 -4.72 -10.80 0.86
N ILE A 56 -3.54 -11.33 1.12
CA ILE A 56 -2.32 -10.53 1.32
C ILE A 56 -1.75 -10.14 -0.06
N PRO A 57 -1.62 -8.85 -0.41
CA PRO A 57 -0.97 -8.40 -1.63
C PRO A 57 0.48 -8.85 -1.73
N SER A 58 0.93 -9.08 -2.95
CA SER A 58 2.28 -9.55 -3.21
C SER A 58 3.33 -8.46 -2.93
N ASP A 59 4.57 -8.85 -2.65
CA ASP A 59 5.70 -7.93 -2.43
C ASP A 59 5.88 -6.96 -3.61
N LYS A 60 5.57 -7.40 -4.84
CA LYS A 60 5.56 -6.56 -6.04
C LYS A 60 4.51 -5.45 -5.96
N GLU A 61 3.31 -5.73 -5.49
CA GLU A 61 2.22 -4.75 -5.40
C GLU A 61 2.54 -3.69 -4.35
N VAL A 62 3.07 -4.11 -3.19
CA VAL A 62 3.51 -3.20 -2.13
C VAL A 62 4.66 -2.32 -2.63
N LYS A 63 5.63 -2.87 -3.35
CA LYS A 63 6.71 -2.08 -3.99
C LYS A 63 6.18 -1.12 -5.06
N GLU A 64 5.20 -1.53 -5.88
CA GLU A 64 4.53 -0.64 -6.82
C GLU A 64 3.82 0.51 -6.11
N LEU A 65 3.13 0.25 -4.99
CA LEU A 65 2.45 1.28 -4.20
C LEU A 65 3.46 2.30 -3.67
N ILE A 66 4.55 1.83 -3.06
CA ILE A 66 5.64 2.69 -2.58
C ILE A 66 6.20 3.54 -3.72
N LYS A 67 6.44 2.93 -4.88
CA LYS A 67 6.97 3.63 -6.06
C LYS A 67 6.00 4.71 -6.54
N LEU A 68 4.70 4.42 -6.59
CA LEU A 68 3.66 5.37 -6.99
C LEU A 68 3.50 6.51 -5.99
N ILE A 69 3.62 6.24 -4.70
CA ILE A 69 3.62 7.26 -3.65
C ILE A 69 4.84 8.18 -3.80
N LYS A 70 6.04 7.63 -3.99
CA LYS A 70 7.27 8.41 -4.20
C LYS A 70 7.23 9.26 -5.47
N LEU A 71 6.67 8.74 -6.56
CA LEU A 71 6.55 9.46 -7.84
C LEU A 71 5.59 10.66 -7.79
N LYS A 72 4.74 10.75 -6.76
CA LYS A 72 3.80 11.86 -6.57
C LYS A 72 4.42 13.06 -5.83
N LYS A 73 5.65 12.93 -5.34
CA LYS A 73 6.41 13.95 -4.60
C LYS A 73 7.45 14.58 -5.51
#